data_AF-A0A968VJC2-F1
#
_entry.id   AF-A0A968VJC2-F1
#
_cell.length_a   1.000
_cell.length_b   1.000
_cell.length_c   1.000
_cell.angle_alpha   90.00
_cell.angle_beta   90.00
_cell.angle_gamma   90.00
#
_symmetry.space_group_name_H-M   'P 1'
#
loop_
_entity.id
_entity.type
_entity.pdbx_description
1 polymer ?
#
loop_
_entity_poly.entity_id
_entity_poly.type
_entity_poly.pdbx_seq_one_letter_code
_entity_poly.pdbx_strand_id
1 'polypeptide(L)'
;EDLMRVIRDQVNREAQSLGMAVVDVRIRRADLPEQNSEAVFRRMQTERQREAAEIRAQGTEISDRIRAQADRAVVGIRAEAERVARETLGAGDAERTRVLAEAYGRDPEFFSFYRSMQAYEQGLKAGYTRFVLTPDSDFFRYLNDPSGRPRVREAPKP
;
A
#
# COMPACT_ATOMS: atom_id res chain seq x y z
N GLU A 1 56.95 3.92 -4.97
CA GLU A 1 58.39 3.62 -5.20
C GLU A 1 59.14 4.75 -5.90
N ASP A 2 58.46 5.70 -6.55
CA ASP A 2 59.12 6.75 -7.34
C ASP A 2 59.91 7.78 -6.53
N LEU A 3 59.47 8.12 -5.32
CA LEU A 3 60.12 9.18 -4.52
C LEU A 3 61.59 8.86 -4.19
N MET A 4 61.89 7.62 -3.77
CA MET A 4 63.25 7.22 -3.42
C MET A 4 64.16 7.14 -4.65
N ARG A 5 63.60 6.77 -5.81
CA ARG A 5 64.31 6.74 -7.09
C ARG A 5 64.67 8.15 -7.55
N VAL A 6 63.72 9.08 -7.47
CA VAL A 6 63.95 10.51 -7.78
C VAL A 6 65.03 11.12 -6.88
N ILE A 7 64.98 10.86 -5.57
CA ILE A 7 65.97 11.37 -4.62
C ILE A 7 67.36 10.78 -4.92
N ARG A 8 67.45 9.47 -5.18
CA ARG A 8 68.72 8.82 -5.55
C ARG A 8 69.31 9.44 -6.82
N ASP A 9 68.51 9.64 -7.86
CA ASP A 9 68.99 10.15 -9.14
C ASP A 9 69.39 11.65 -9.07
N GLN A 10 68.83 12.40 -8.12
CA GLN A 10 69.26 13.76 -7.80
C GLN A 10 70.63 13.74 -7.09
N VAL A 11 70.76 12.98 -6.01
CA VAL A 11 72.00 12.91 -5.21
C VAL A 11 73.15 12.30 -6.02
N ASN A 12 72.86 11.33 -6.90
CA ASN A 12 73.87 10.70 -7.74
C ASN A 12 74.46 11.67 -8.79
N ARG A 13 73.69 12.66 -9.26
CA ARG A 13 74.19 13.71 -10.18
C ARG A 13 75.19 14.65 -9.49
N GLU A 14 74.95 14.99 -8.23
CA GLU A 14 75.88 15.79 -7.44
C GLU A 14 77.12 14.99 -7.04
N ALA A 15 76.95 13.72 -6.65
CA ALA A 15 78.04 12.83 -6.26
C ALA A 15 79.01 12.48 -7.41
N GLN A 16 78.55 12.51 -8.67
CA GLN A 16 79.41 12.32 -9.85
C GLN A 16 80.53 13.35 -9.94
N SER A 17 80.29 14.60 -9.52
CA SER A 17 81.33 15.66 -9.49
C SER A 17 82.45 15.37 -8.47
N LEU A 18 82.18 14.50 -7.50
CA LEU A 18 83.10 14.07 -6.46
C LEU A 18 83.67 12.66 -6.73
N GLY A 19 83.35 12.04 -7.88
CA GLY A 19 83.79 10.69 -8.24
C GLY A 19 83.10 9.55 -7.46
N MET A 20 81.97 9.82 -6.81
CA MET A 20 81.23 8.86 -5.99
C MET A 20 79.93 8.41 -6.68
N ALA A 21 79.55 7.14 -6.50
CA ALA A 21 78.32 6.56 -7.05
C ALA A 21 77.37 6.08 -5.93
N VAL A 22 76.13 6.55 -5.95
CA VAL A 22 75.12 6.25 -4.92
C VAL A 22 74.29 5.03 -5.35
N VAL A 23 74.41 3.93 -4.61
CA VAL A 23 73.76 2.64 -4.95
C VAL A 23 72.33 2.53 -4.43
N ASP A 24 72.09 2.94 -3.17
CA ASP A 24 70.78 2.87 -2.52
C ASP A 24 70.59 4.04 -1.56
N VAL A 25 69.35 4.56 -1.47
CA VAL A 25 68.96 5.61 -0.53
C VAL A 25 67.77 5.09 0.26
N ARG A 26 67.83 5.19 1.59
CA ARG A 26 66.74 4.78 2.48
C ARG A 26 66.46 5.89 3.49
N ILE A 27 65.19 6.24 3.66
CA ILE A 27 64.76 7.13 4.73
C ILE A 27 64.79 6.33 6.03
N ARG A 28 65.66 6.72 6.96
CA ARG A 28 65.83 6.02 8.23
C ARG A 28 64.74 6.37 9.24
N ARG A 29 64.31 7.64 9.26
CA ARG A 29 63.17 8.15 10.01
C ARG A 29 62.73 9.47 9.40
N ALA A 30 61.44 9.61 9.10
CA ALA A 30 60.84 10.89 8.80
C ALA A 30 60.24 11.41 10.12
N ASP A 31 61.04 12.13 10.90
CA ASP A 31 60.54 12.73 12.14
C ASP A 31 59.63 13.91 11.76
N LEU A 32 58.34 13.63 11.56
CA LEU A 32 57.33 14.67 11.50
C LEU A 32 57.16 15.25 12.92
N PRO A 33 57.18 16.59 13.09
CA PRO A 33 56.88 17.19 14.39
C PRO A 33 55.51 16.75 14.90
N GLU A 34 55.42 16.26 16.15
CA GLU A 34 54.17 15.73 16.75
C GLU A 34 52.98 16.70 16.60
N GLN A 35 53.25 18.01 16.70
CA GLN A 35 52.28 19.08 16.55
C GLN A 35 51.60 19.12 15.17
N ASN A 36 52.34 18.80 14.10
CA ASN A 36 51.77 18.71 12.75
C ASN A 36 50.96 17.42 12.57
N SER A 37 51.39 16.31 13.17
CA SER A 37 50.65 15.04 13.06
C SER A 37 49.28 15.09 13.74
N GLU A 38 49.15 15.73 14.90
CA GLU A 38 47.86 15.86 15.58
C GLU A 38 46.85 16.71 14.80
N ALA A 39 47.31 17.78 14.16
CA ALA A 39 46.46 18.65 13.32
C ALA A 39 45.93 17.89 12.10
N VAL A 40 46.80 17.12 11.42
CA VAL A 40 46.41 16.28 10.27
C VAL A 40 45.46 15.16 10.71
N PHE A 41 45.71 14.51 11.84
CA PHE A 41 44.85 13.44 12.34
C PHE A 41 43.45 13.95 12.71
N ARG A 42 43.36 15.10 13.38
CA ARG A 42 42.07 15.76 13.67
C ARG A 42 41.31 16.10 12.39
N ARG A 43 41.99 16.64 11.38
CA ARG A 43 41.38 16.92 10.08
C ARG A 43 40.84 15.64 9.42
N MET A 44 41.62 14.57 9.40
CA MET A 44 41.20 13.27 8.84
C MET A 44 39.96 12.71 9.58
N GLN A 45 39.92 12.83 10.91
CA GLN A 45 38.75 12.42 11.69
C GLN A 45 37.51 13.24 11.33
N THR A 46 37.63 14.56 11.21
CA THR A 46 36.51 15.43 10.82
C THR A 46 36.02 15.12 9.40
N GLU A 47 36.93 14.90 8.46
CA GLU A 47 36.57 14.53 7.08
C GLU A 47 35.85 13.18 7.04
N ARG A 48 36.36 12.16 7.76
CA ARG A 48 35.69 10.85 7.92
C ARG A 48 34.31 10.96 8.56
N GLN A 49 34.16 11.81 9.58
CA GLN A 49 32.87 12.03 10.24
C GLN A 49 31.87 12.72 9.31
N ARG A 50 32.32 13.70 8.51
CA ARG A 50 31.50 14.35 7.49
C ARG A 50 31.05 13.36 6.42
N GLU A 51 31.98 12.57 5.89
CA GLU A 51 31.68 11.53 4.89
C GLU A 51 30.67 10.52 5.44
N ALA A 52 30.86 10.03 6.66
CA ALA A 52 29.91 9.13 7.30
C ALA A 52 28.54 9.77 7.54
N ALA A 53 28.49 11.06 7.88
CA ALA A 53 27.24 11.79 8.06
C ALA A 53 26.49 11.95 6.72
N GLU A 54 27.20 12.25 5.64
CA GLU A 54 26.66 12.38 4.30
C GLU A 54 26.08 11.04 3.79
N ILE A 55 26.81 9.94 3.94
CA ILE A 55 26.34 8.60 3.56
C ILE A 55 25.07 8.22 4.35
N ARG A 56 25.01 8.54 5.64
CA ARG A 56 23.80 8.30 6.45
C ARG A 56 22.63 9.14 5.97
N ALA A 57 22.86 10.43 5.69
CA ALA A 57 21.81 11.32 5.20
C ALA A 57 21.24 10.85 3.85
N GLN A 58 22.11 10.45 2.92
CA GLN A 58 21.71 9.87 1.64
C GLN A 58 20.92 8.56 1.84
N GLY A 59 21.37 7.70 2.75
CA GLY A 59 20.66 6.46 3.10
C GLY A 59 19.24 6.72 3.63
N THR A 60 19.09 7.72 4.51
CA THR A 60 17.78 8.16 5.01
C THR A 60 16.91 8.71 3.90
N GLU A 61 17.44 9.60 3.05
CA GLU A 61 16.70 10.19 1.93
C GLU A 61 16.17 9.13 0.97
N ILE A 62 17.02 8.15 0.61
CA ILE A 62 16.62 7.04 -0.27
C ILE A 62 15.54 6.18 0.42
N SER A 63 15.70 5.89 1.71
CA SER A 63 14.71 5.12 2.48
C SER A 63 13.36 5.81 2.50
N ASP A 64 13.33 7.11 2.78
CA ASP A 64 12.10 7.89 2.84
C ASP A 64 11.43 8.03 1.47
N ARG A 65 12.23 8.19 0.41
CA ARG A 65 11.73 8.16 -0.97
C ARG A 65 11.06 6.83 -1.31
N ILE A 66 11.69 5.70 -0.97
CA ILE A 66 11.14 4.37 -1.22
C ILE A 66 9.84 4.17 -0.45
N ARG A 67 9.81 4.54 0.85
CA ARG A 67 8.58 4.46 1.66
C ARG A 67 7.45 5.30 1.07
N ALA A 68 7.73 6.56 0.73
CA ALA A 68 6.72 7.45 0.15
C ALA A 68 6.21 6.97 -1.23
N GLN A 69 7.03 6.25 -2.00
CA GLN A 69 6.58 5.59 -3.23
C GLN A 69 5.72 4.37 -2.95
N ALA A 70 6.11 3.53 -1.98
CA ALA A 70 5.34 2.37 -1.57
C ALA A 70 3.96 2.76 -1.01
N ASP A 71 3.90 3.79 -0.16
CA ASP A 71 2.65 4.28 0.42
C ASP A 71 1.69 4.78 -0.67
N ARG A 72 2.22 5.53 -1.65
CA ARG A 72 1.43 5.97 -2.82
C ARG A 72 0.92 4.78 -3.64
N ALA A 73 1.75 3.77 -3.86
CA ALA A 73 1.35 2.57 -4.58
C ALA A 73 0.23 1.81 -3.84
N VAL A 74 0.33 1.66 -2.52
CA VAL A 74 -0.71 1.02 -1.69
C VAL A 74 -2.05 1.74 -1.84
N VAL A 75 -2.04 3.07 -1.74
CA VAL A 75 -3.27 3.87 -1.88
C VAL A 75 -3.85 3.71 -3.29
N GLY A 76 -3.02 3.75 -4.34
CA GLY A 76 -3.47 3.58 -5.72
C GLY A 76 -4.06 2.19 -5.98
N ILE A 77 -3.37 1.13 -5.56
CA ILE A 77 -3.83 -0.26 -5.72
C ILE A 77 -5.15 -0.49 -4.97
N ARG A 78 -5.26 0.01 -3.74
CA ARG A 78 -6.47 -0.15 -2.94
C ARG A 78 -7.64 0.62 -3.56
N ALA A 79 -7.43 1.86 -3.99
CA ALA A 79 -8.45 2.65 -4.64
C ALA A 79 -8.95 1.98 -5.93
N GLU A 80 -8.04 1.43 -6.72
CA GLU A 80 -8.38 0.69 -7.95
C GLU A 80 -9.15 -0.60 -7.65
N ALA A 81 -8.72 -1.38 -6.65
CA ALA A 81 -9.45 -2.56 -6.21
C ALA A 81 -10.87 -2.23 -5.73
N GLU A 82 -11.03 -1.16 -4.94
CA GLU A 82 -12.33 -0.69 -4.46
C GLU A 82 -13.21 -0.14 -5.61
N ARG A 83 -12.61 0.47 -6.64
CA ARG A 83 -13.32 0.90 -7.85
C ARG A 83 -13.87 -0.30 -8.61
N VAL A 84 -13.01 -1.27 -8.93
CA VAL A 84 -13.39 -2.49 -9.66
C VAL A 84 -14.43 -3.31 -8.91
N ALA A 85 -14.29 -3.42 -7.58
CA ALA A 85 -15.28 -4.10 -6.75
C ALA A 85 -16.66 -3.43 -6.82
N ARG A 86 -16.71 -2.09 -6.71
CA ARG A 86 -17.98 -1.34 -6.81
C ARG A 86 -18.60 -1.41 -8.19
N GLU A 87 -17.80 -1.35 -9.25
CA GLU A 87 -18.29 -1.53 -10.62
C GLU A 87 -18.88 -2.92 -10.85
N THR A 88 -18.21 -3.96 -10.37
CA THR A 88 -18.68 -5.35 -10.50
C THR A 88 -19.98 -5.56 -9.71
N LEU A 89 -20.05 -5.04 -8.48
CA LEU A 89 -21.27 -5.09 -7.67
C LEU A 89 -22.42 -4.32 -8.33
N GLY A 90 -22.15 -3.10 -8.82
CA GLY A 90 -23.15 -2.28 -9.51
C GLY A 90 -23.67 -2.95 -10.79
N ALA A 91 -22.79 -3.58 -11.57
CA ALA A 91 -23.19 -4.33 -12.75
C ALA A 91 -24.05 -5.56 -12.38
N GLY A 92 -23.67 -6.28 -11.32
CA GLY A 92 -24.43 -7.42 -10.82
C GLY A 92 -25.82 -7.03 -10.31
N ASP A 93 -25.93 -5.93 -9.56
CA ASP A 93 -27.21 -5.43 -9.06
C ASP A 93 -28.11 -4.90 -10.19
N ALA A 94 -27.53 -4.22 -11.18
CA ALA A 94 -28.25 -3.77 -12.36
C ALA A 94 -28.81 -4.97 -13.15
N GLU A 95 -27.98 -5.99 -13.39
CA GLU A 95 -28.39 -7.20 -14.11
C GLU A 95 -29.44 -7.99 -13.35
N ARG A 96 -29.26 -8.16 -12.03
CA ARG A 96 -30.27 -8.78 -11.15
C ARG A 96 -31.60 -8.04 -11.25
N THR A 97 -31.58 -6.71 -11.17
CA THR A 97 -32.79 -5.88 -11.25
C THR A 97 -33.45 -5.98 -12.61
N ARG A 98 -32.67 -6.00 -13.70
CA ARG A 98 -33.16 -6.21 -15.07
C ARG A 98 -33.88 -7.54 -15.21
N VAL A 99 -33.24 -8.65 -14.83
CA VAL A 99 -33.84 -9.99 -14.88
C VAL A 99 -35.10 -10.07 -14.02
N LEU A 100 -35.09 -9.44 -12.84
CA LEU A 100 -36.24 -9.39 -11.96
C LEU A 100 -37.43 -8.63 -12.59
N ALA A 101 -37.15 -7.48 -13.20
CA ALA A 101 -38.17 -6.68 -13.89
C ALA A 101 -38.72 -7.41 -15.12
N GLU A 102 -37.87 -8.09 -15.90
CA GLU A 102 -38.30 -8.93 -17.03
C GLU A 102 -39.17 -10.10 -16.58
N ALA A 103 -38.81 -10.75 -15.47
CA ALA A 103 -39.63 -11.80 -14.87
C ALA A 103 -40.98 -11.25 -14.38
N TYR A 104 -41.00 -10.06 -13.76
CA TYR A 104 -42.23 -9.39 -13.33
C TYR A 104 -43.14 -9.03 -14.51
N GLY A 105 -42.56 -8.58 -15.62
CA GLY A 105 -43.29 -8.20 -16.82
C GLY A 105 -43.96 -9.35 -17.57
N ARG A 106 -43.54 -10.61 -17.35
CA ARG A 106 -44.15 -11.78 -18.00
C ARG A 106 -45.48 -12.19 -17.37
N ASP A 107 -45.58 -12.18 -16.05
CA ASP A 107 -46.82 -12.45 -15.31
C ASP A 107 -46.75 -11.82 -13.91
N PRO A 108 -47.32 -10.61 -13.73
CA PRO A 108 -47.34 -9.91 -12.46
C PRO A 108 -48.12 -10.65 -11.36
N GLU A 109 -49.19 -11.36 -11.71
CA GLU A 109 -50.07 -12.05 -10.75
C GLU A 109 -49.39 -13.32 -10.21
N PHE A 110 -48.76 -14.12 -11.07
CA PHE A 110 -48.03 -15.31 -10.64
C PHE A 110 -46.81 -14.96 -9.77
N PHE A 111 -46.06 -13.91 -10.15
CA PHE A 111 -44.86 -13.52 -9.40
C PHE A 111 -45.21 -12.95 -8.02
N SER A 112 -46.25 -12.13 -7.93
CA SER A 112 -46.71 -11.57 -6.65
C SER A 112 -47.17 -12.68 -5.69
N PHE A 113 -47.86 -13.71 -6.20
CA PHE A 113 -48.15 -14.93 -5.46
C PHE A 113 -46.87 -15.68 -5.02
N TYR A 114 -45.94 -15.96 -5.94
CA TYR A 114 -44.72 -16.70 -5.65
C TYR A 114 -43.82 -16.01 -4.61
N ARG A 115 -43.68 -14.68 -4.69
CA ARG A 115 -42.94 -13.88 -3.68
C ARG A 115 -43.60 -13.93 -2.31
N SER A 116 -44.91 -13.89 -2.26
CA SER A 116 -45.67 -14.03 -1.02
C SER A 116 -45.42 -15.40 -0.39
N MET A 117 -45.45 -16.48 -1.19
CA MET A 117 -45.15 -17.84 -0.71
C MET A 117 -43.72 -17.98 -0.19
N GLN A 118 -42.72 -17.43 -0.88
CA GLN A 118 -41.33 -17.41 -0.39
C GLN A 118 -41.19 -16.63 0.92
N ALA A 119 -41.88 -15.49 1.06
CA ALA A 119 -41.87 -14.72 2.29
C ALA A 119 -42.51 -15.49 3.46
N TYR A 120 -43.55 -16.29 3.19
CA TYR A 120 -44.18 -17.16 4.19
C TYR A 120 -43.22 -18.27 4.61
N GLU A 121 -42.57 -18.91 3.64
CA GLU A 121 -41.59 -19.96 3.90
C GLU A 121 -40.39 -19.47 4.74
N GLN A 122 -39.89 -18.26 4.45
CA GLN A 122 -38.79 -17.65 5.21
C GLN A 122 -39.23 -17.13 6.58
N GLY A 123 -40.40 -16.51 6.67
CA GLY A 123 -40.92 -15.92 7.90
C GLY A 123 -41.44 -16.95 8.89
N LEU A 124 -41.97 -18.09 8.43
CA LEU A 124 -42.59 -19.12 9.27
C LEU A 124 -41.64 -20.28 9.63
N LYS A 125 -40.32 -20.12 9.46
CA LYS A 125 -39.33 -21.13 9.88
C LYS A 125 -39.41 -21.39 11.39
N ALA A 126 -39.31 -22.66 11.78
CA ALA A 126 -39.48 -23.11 13.17
C ALA A 126 -38.37 -22.55 14.08
N GLY A 127 -38.77 -21.70 15.03
CA GLY A 127 -37.88 -21.10 16.03
C GLY A 127 -38.48 -19.81 16.61
N TYR A 128 -39.26 -19.94 17.68
CA TYR A 128 -39.66 -18.89 18.64
C TYR A 128 -40.26 -17.55 18.14
N THR A 129 -40.61 -17.39 16.87
CA THR A 129 -41.14 -16.11 16.38
C THR A 129 -42.64 -15.99 16.72
N ARG A 130 -42.96 -15.33 17.84
CA ARG A 130 -44.32 -14.93 18.19
C ARG A 130 -44.72 -13.72 17.34
N PHE A 131 -45.30 -13.97 16.18
CA PHE A 131 -45.83 -12.91 15.32
C PHE A 131 -47.07 -12.26 15.93
N VAL A 132 -47.00 -10.95 16.21
CA VAL A 132 -48.18 -10.13 16.53
C VAL A 132 -48.51 -9.35 15.27
N LEU A 133 -49.45 -9.88 14.48
CA LEU A 133 -49.89 -9.30 13.22
C LEU A 133 -51.38 -8.98 13.32
N THR A 134 -51.78 -7.82 12.82
CA THR A 134 -53.19 -7.50 12.63
C THR A 134 -53.78 -8.48 11.60
N PRO A 135 -55.02 -8.99 11.82
CA PRO A 135 -55.69 -9.94 10.91
C PRO A 135 -55.83 -9.46 9.46
N ASP A 136 -55.68 -8.15 9.24
CA ASP A 136 -55.89 -7.46 7.97
C ASP A 136 -54.58 -7.14 7.22
N SER A 137 -53.46 -7.72 7.64
CA SER A 137 -52.15 -7.45 7.02
C SER A 137 -52.08 -7.96 5.58
N ASP A 138 -51.53 -7.13 4.67
CA ASP A 138 -51.18 -7.51 3.29
C ASP A 138 -50.23 -8.71 3.24
N PHE A 139 -49.53 -8.99 4.35
CA PHE A 139 -48.68 -10.17 4.49
C PHE A 139 -49.46 -11.48 4.37
N PHE A 140 -50.76 -11.57 4.69
CA PHE A 140 -51.51 -12.83 4.52
C PHE A 140 -52.53 -12.79 3.38
N ARG A 141 -52.38 -11.84 2.45
CA ARG A 141 -53.32 -11.62 1.34
C ARG A 141 -53.69 -12.90 0.59
N TYR A 142 -52.69 -13.71 0.22
CA TYR A 142 -52.91 -14.98 -0.50
C TYR A 142 -53.27 -16.18 0.40
N LEU A 143 -53.13 -16.05 1.73
CA LEU A 143 -53.58 -17.07 2.69
C LEU A 143 -55.07 -16.89 3.02
N ASN A 144 -55.53 -15.63 3.05
CA ASN A 144 -56.90 -15.25 3.36
C ASN A 144 -57.84 -15.28 2.14
N ASP A 145 -57.31 -15.07 0.93
CA ASP A 145 -58.05 -15.13 -0.34
C ASP A 145 -57.16 -15.74 -1.45
N PRO A 146 -57.53 -16.88 -2.07
CA PRO A 146 -56.78 -17.49 -3.16
C PRO A 146 -56.57 -16.57 -4.38
N SER A 147 -57.45 -15.58 -4.56
CA SER A 147 -57.37 -14.59 -5.65
C SER A 147 -56.50 -13.37 -5.32
N GLY A 148 -55.95 -13.27 -4.11
CA GLY A 148 -55.01 -12.22 -3.75
C GLY A 148 -55.59 -10.80 -3.71
N ARG A 149 -56.91 -10.65 -3.55
CA ARG A 149 -57.55 -9.32 -3.52
C ARG A 149 -57.33 -8.65 -2.16
N PRO A 150 -56.91 -7.37 -2.11
CA PRO A 150 -56.92 -6.62 -0.85
C PRO A 150 -58.34 -6.51 -0.33
N ARG A 151 -58.56 -6.81 0.96
CA ARG A 151 -59.82 -6.49 1.63
C ARG A 151 -59.96 -4.97 1.69
N VAL A 152 -60.80 -4.41 0.83
CA VAL A 152 -61.13 -2.99 0.85
C VAL A 152 -61.86 -2.71 2.16
N ARG A 153 -61.30 -1.82 2.98
CA ARG A 153 -61.96 -1.31 4.19
C ARG A 153 -63.25 -0.60 3.78
N GLU A 154 -64.39 -1.21 4.05
CA GLU A 154 -65.67 -0.49 4.05
C GLU A 154 -65.67 0.42 5.29
N ALA A 155 -65.65 1.74 5.07
CA ALA A 155 -65.72 2.70 6.16
C ALA A 155 -67.04 2.52 6.92
N PRO A 156 -67.05 2.64 8.26
CA PRO A 156 -68.29 2.50 9.01
C PRO A 156 -69.29 3.54 8.50
N LYS A 157 -70.46 3.08 8.04
CA LYS A 157 -71.61 3.95 7.76
C LYS A 157 -71.95 4.74 9.04
N PRO A 158 -72.32 6.02 8.90
CA PRO A 158 -72.63 6.89 10.03
C PRO A 158 -73.77 6.36 10.90
#